data_AF-A0A537URV4-F1
#
_entry.id   AF-A0A537URV4-F1
#
_cell.length_a   1.000
_cell.length_b   1.000
_cell.length_c   1.000
_cell.angle_alpha   90.00
_cell.angle_beta   90.00
_cell.angle_gamma   90.00
#
_symmetry.space_group_name_H-M   'P 1'
#
loop_
_entity.id
_entity.type
_entity.pdbx_description
1 polymer ?
#
loop_
_entity_poly.entity_id
_entity_poly.type
_entity_poly.pdbx_seq_one_letter_code
_entity_poly.pdbx_strand_id
1 'polypeptide(L)'
;MYLDAPPRLIETKVFAVMPDAFRRKGARTDWADANRRGQPTDCFIEGPAFDADGNLYIVDIPFGRIFRIAPDGKWSLAVEYDGWPNGLKISPDGRIFVADYMHG
;
A
#
# COMPACT_ATOMS: atom_id res chain seq x y z
N MET A 1 35.47 2.09 0.37
CA MET A 1 34.78 3.39 0.19
C MET A 1 34.22 3.77 1.55
N TYR A 2 34.89 4.67 2.27
CA TYR A 2 34.34 5.28 3.49
C TYR A 2 33.62 6.55 3.07
N LEU A 3 32.43 6.81 3.61
CA LEU A 3 31.75 8.08 3.41
C LEU A 3 32.42 9.10 4.33
N ASP A 4 33.04 10.14 3.75
CA ASP A 4 33.75 11.20 4.50
C ASP A 4 32.80 12.10 5.31
N ALA A 5 31.50 12.05 5.01
CA ALA A 5 30.47 12.78 5.76
C ALA A 5 29.59 11.80 6.56
N PRO A 6 29.33 12.07 7.85
CA PRO A 6 28.34 11.30 8.60
C PRO A 6 26.95 11.45 7.96
N PRO A 7 26.11 10.41 7.99
CA PRO A 7 24.77 10.48 7.41
C PRO A 7 23.96 11.59 8.08
N ARG A 8 23.24 12.36 7.27
CA ARG A 8 22.30 13.36 7.79
C ARG A 8 21.09 12.64 8.40
N LEU A 9 20.81 12.94 9.67
CA LEU A 9 19.56 12.51 10.29
C LEU A 9 18.40 13.32 9.69
N ILE A 10 17.39 12.61 9.18
CA ILE A 10 16.12 13.19 8.72
C ILE A 10 15.04 12.65 9.66
N GLU A 11 14.40 13.54 10.41
CA GLU A 11 13.29 13.18 11.27
C GLU A 11 12.07 12.82 10.42
N THR A 12 11.42 11.69 10.72
CA THR A 12 10.21 11.25 10.03
C THR A 12 8.99 11.71 10.80
N LYS A 13 7.91 11.98 10.06
CA LYS A 13 6.59 12.29 10.61
C LYS A 13 5.57 11.37 9.96
N VAL A 14 4.52 11.06 10.70
CA VAL A 14 3.38 10.32 10.15
C VAL A 14 2.70 11.20 9.10
N PHE A 15 2.71 10.76 7.86
CA PHE A 15 1.99 11.43 6.77
C PHE A 15 0.50 11.10 6.82
N ALA A 16 0.15 9.81 6.89
CA ALA A 16 -1.22 9.33 6.99
C ALA A 16 -1.28 7.97 7.68
N VAL A 17 -2.44 7.64 8.24
CA VAL A 17 -2.75 6.32 8.83
C VAL A 17 -4.02 5.80 8.17
N MET A 18 -4.07 4.51 7.82
CA MET A 18 -5.30 3.92 7.28
C MET A 18 -6.47 4.19 8.23
N PRO A 19 -7.51 4.90 7.77
CA PRO A 19 -8.72 5.15 8.55
C PRO A 19 -9.38 3.86 9.02
N ASP A 20 -9.94 3.88 10.23
CA ASP A 20 -10.67 2.73 10.79
C ASP A 20 -11.79 2.22 9.88
N ALA A 21 -12.46 3.12 9.14
CA ALA A 21 -13.50 2.78 8.18
C ALA A 21 -13.02 1.87 7.03
N PHE A 22 -11.72 1.84 6.74
CA PHE A 22 -11.14 0.95 5.73
C PHE A 22 -10.54 -0.32 6.32
N ARG A 23 -10.37 -0.42 7.64
CA ARG A 23 -9.82 -1.61 8.29
C ARG A 23 -10.87 -2.72 8.37
N ARG A 24 -10.53 -3.94 7.98
CA ARG A 24 -11.39 -5.13 8.07
C ARG A 24 -10.98 -5.99 9.27
N LYS A 25 -11.22 -5.46 10.47
CA LYS A 25 -10.79 -6.07 11.74
C LYS A 25 -11.40 -7.47 11.92
N GLY A 26 -10.55 -8.45 12.24
CA GLY A 26 -10.98 -9.83 12.50
C GLY A 26 -11.39 -10.61 11.25
N ALA A 27 -11.28 -10.03 10.04
CA ALA A 27 -11.53 -10.76 8.81
C ALA A 27 -10.47 -11.85 8.61
N ARG A 28 -10.93 -13.03 8.19
CA ARG A 28 -10.08 -14.10 7.68
C ARG A 28 -10.00 -13.94 6.17
N THR A 29 -8.81 -14.14 5.61
CA THR A 29 -8.58 -14.11 4.17
C THR A 29 -7.72 -15.30 3.78
N ASP A 30 -7.94 -15.82 2.57
CA ASP A 30 -7.13 -16.90 2.02
C ASP A 30 -5.65 -16.49 1.94
N TRP A 31 -5.39 -15.18 1.72
CA TRP A 31 -4.05 -14.62 1.79
C TRP A 31 -3.42 -14.79 3.18
N ALA A 32 -4.17 -14.49 4.24
CA ALA A 32 -3.68 -14.60 5.62
C ALA A 32 -3.51 -16.07 6.04
N ASP A 33 -4.35 -16.98 5.55
CA ASP A 33 -4.16 -18.43 5.72
C ASP A 33 -2.82 -18.87 5.11
N ALA A 34 -2.54 -18.47 3.87
CA ALA A 34 -1.31 -18.82 3.15
C ALA A 34 -0.04 -18.15 3.71
N ASN A 35 -0.11 -16.86 4.06
CA ASN A 35 1.07 -16.03 4.36
C ASN A 35 1.25 -15.72 5.86
N ARG A 36 0.21 -15.89 6.67
CA ARG A 36 0.21 -15.54 8.10
C ARG A 36 -0.33 -16.66 9.00
N ARG A 37 -0.38 -17.92 8.52
CA ARG A 37 -0.86 -19.09 9.27
C ARG A 37 -2.28 -18.87 9.83
N GLY A 38 -3.12 -18.16 9.07
CA GLY A 38 -4.50 -17.83 9.42
C GLY A 38 -4.66 -16.77 10.50
N GLN A 39 -3.58 -16.10 10.93
CA GLN A 39 -3.72 -14.97 11.84
C GLN A 39 -4.50 -13.83 11.16
N PRO A 40 -5.58 -13.32 11.79
CA PRO A 40 -6.38 -12.25 11.21
C PRO A 40 -5.54 -11.00 10.99
N THR A 41 -5.84 -10.28 9.92
CA THR A 41 -5.17 -9.03 9.51
C THR A 41 -6.25 -8.04 9.15
N ASP A 42 -6.17 -6.82 9.68
CA ASP A 42 -7.17 -5.79 9.38
C ASP A 42 -6.85 -4.98 8.11
N CYS A 43 -5.57 -4.89 7.76
CA CYS A 43 -4.99 -4.45 6.50
C CYS A 43 -3.53 -4.89 6.41
N PHE A 44 -2.98 -5.00 5.20
CA PHE A 44 -1.55 -5.13 4.99
C PHE A 44 -1.17 -4.29 3.77
N ILE A 45 -0.71 -3.06 4.04
CA ILE A 45 -0.45 -2.05 3.01
C ILE A 45 1.00 -2.10 2.53
N GLU A 46 1.19 -2.00 1.22
CA GLU A 46 2.51 -2.08 0.57
C GLU A 46 2.54 -1.21 -0.70
N GLY A 47 3.66 -1.25 -1.42
CA GLY A 47 3.77 -0.73 -2.78
C GLY A 47 3.49 0.77 -2.94
N PRO A 48 4.12 1.67 -2.16
CA PRO A 48 3.90 3.11 -2.33
C PRO A 48 4.40 3.62 -3.69
N ALA A 49 3.57 4.39 -4.40
CA ALA A 49 3.96 5.18 -5.56
C ALA A 49 3.19 6.49 -5.65
N PHE A 50 3.86 7.57 -6.03
CA PHE A 50 3.23 8.87 -6.24
C PHE A 50 2.85 9.06 -7.71
N ASP A 51 1.69 9.68 -7.96
CA ASP A 51 1.35 10.21 -9.28
C ASP A 51 1.94 11.63 -9.48
N ALA A 52 1.70 12.21 -10.67
CA ALA A 52 2.20 13.54 -11.02
C ALA A 52 1.57 14.68 -10.20
N ASP A 53 0.40 14.44 -9.60
CA ASP A 53 -0.32 15.42 -8.77
C ASP A 53 0.06 15.28 -7.28
N GLY A 54 0.99 14.39 -6.94
CA GLY A 54 1.46 14.16 -5.58
C GLY A 54 0.53 13.27 -4.74
N ASN A 55 -0.45 12.59 -5.34
CA ASN A 55 -1.23 11.58 -4.62
C ASN A 55 -0.41 10.31 -4.44
N LEU A 56 -0.44 9.76 -3.24
CA LEU A 56 0.17 8.47 -2.92
C LEU A 56 -0.82 7.34 -3.21
N TYR A 57 -0.40 6.36 -3.99
CA TYR A 57 -1.11 5.09 -4.17
C TYR A 57 -0.39 3.99 -3.40
N ILE A 58 -1.18 3.12 -2.79
CA ILE A 58 -0.72 1.93 -2.08
C ILE A 58 -1.70 0.77 -2.32
N VAL A 59 -1.20 -0.44 -2.19
CA VAL A 59 -2.03 -1.65 -2.21
C VAL A 59 -2.46 -2.01 -0.79
N ASP A 60 -3.49 -2.84 -0.68
CA ASP A 60 -3.82 -3.60 0.53
C ASP A 60 -4.06 -5.05 0.13
N ILE A 61 -3.00 -5.85 0.31
CA ILE A 61 -2.83 -7.18 -0.29
C ILE A 61 -3.95 -8.16 0.07
N PRO A 62 -4.30 -8.35 1.36
CA PRO A 62 -5.19 -9.43 1.76
C PRO A 62 -6.63 -9.23 1.29
N PHE A 63 -6.96 -8.02 0.84
CA PHE A 63 -8.32 -7.60 0.53
C PHE A 63 -8.48 -7.12 -0.92
N GLY A 64 -7.45 -7.21 -1.76
CA GLY A 64 -7.59 -6.89 -3.18
C GLY A 64 -7.84 -5.40 -3.45
N ARG A 65 -7.31 -4.50 -2.62
CA ARG A 65 -7.63 -3.06 -2.70
C ARG A 65 -6.43 -2.23 -3.11
N ILE A 66 -6.69 -1.14 -3.81
CA ILE A 66 -5.74 -0.06 -4.06
C ILE A 66 -6.36 1.23 -3.54
N PHE A 67 -5.61 1.93 -2.68
CA PHE A 67 -6.02 3.22 -2.13
C PHE A 67 -5.24 4.34 -2.80
N ARG A 68 -5.92 5.49 -2.93
CA ARG A 68 -5.32 6.79 -3.22
C ARG A 68 -5.38 7.65 -1.98
N ILE A 69 -4.26 8.28 -1.64
CA ILE A 69 -4.10 9.20 -0.52
C ILE A 69 -3.69 10.55 -1.09
N ALA A 70 -4.53 11.56 -0.93
CA ALA A 70 -4.25 12.91 -1.42
C ALA A 70 -3.10 13.57 -0.62
N PRO A 71 -2.48 14.66 -1.13
CA PRO A 71 -1.40 15.37 -0.44
C PRO A 71 -1.75 15.88 0.97
N ASP A 72 -3.04 16.05 1.26
CA ASP A 72 -3.57 16.41 2.58
C ASP A 72 -3.77 15.20 3.53
N GLY A 73 -3.39 13.99 3.09
CA GLY A 73 -3.52 12.75 3.84
C GLY A 73 -4.90 12.08 3.74
N LYS A 74 -5.83 12.60 2.92
CA LYS A 74 -7.17 12.02 2.78
C LYS A 74 -7.16 10.75 1.93
N TRP A 75 -7.72 9.67 2.47
CA TRP A 75 -7.82 8.36 1.80
C TRP A 75 -9.09 8.24 0.97
N SER A 76 -8.97 7.51 -0.15
CA SER A 76 -10.09 7.07 -0.99
C SER A 76 -9.77 5.70 -1.59
N LEU A 77 -10.78 4.85 -1.75
CA LEU A 77 -10.65 3.58 -2.46
C LEU A 77 -10.62 3.87 -3.96
N ALA A 78 -9.54 3.49 -4.64
CA ALA A 78 -9.42 3.65 -6.09
C ALA A 78 -10.00 2.43 -6.82
N VAL A 79 -9.63 1.23 -6.37
CA VAL A 79 -10.07 -0.05 -6.94
C VAL A 79 -10.17 -1.09 -5.83
N GLU A 80 -11.16 -1.96 -5.92
CA GLU A 80 -11.23 -3.24 -5.23
C GLU A 80 -11.53 -4.33 -6.25
N TYR A 81 -10.77 -5.42 -6.22
CA TYR A 81 -10.88 -6.51 -7.18
C TYR A 81 -10.49 -7.85 -6.53
N ASP A 82 -10.83 -8.96 -7.18
CA ASP A 82 -10.40 -10.29 -6.73
C ASP A 82 -8.93 -10.47 -7.10
N GLY A 83 -8.05 -10.53 -6.10
CA GLY A 83 -6.61 -10.55 -6.29
C GLY A 83 -5.85 -10.13 -5.03
N TRP A 84 -4.53 -10.27 -5.07
CA TRP A 84 -3.60 -9.92 -3.99
C TRP A 84 -2.55 -8.93 -4.49
N PRO A 85 -2.93 -7.65 -4.72
CA PRO A 85 -2.03 -6.62 -5.22
C PRO A 85 -0.86 -6.45 -4.24
N ASN A 86 0.38 -6.46 -4.72
CA ASN A 86 1.58 -6.43 -3.87
C ASN A 86 2.43 -5.17 -4.12
N GLY A 87 2.93 -5.01 -5.34
CA GLY A 87 3.68 -3.83 -5.76
C GLY A 87 2.92 -3.06 -6.83
N LEU A 88 3.04 -1.73 -6.83
CA LEU A 88 2.56 -0.90 -7.94
C LEU A 88 3.57 0.17 -8.36
N LYS A 89 3.50 0.57 -9.63
CA LYS A 89 4.18 1.74 -10.18
C LYS A 89 3.27 2.51 -11.14
N ILE A 90 3.47 3.82 -11.18
CA ILE A 90 2.73 4.73 -12.03
C ILE A 90 3.68 5.22 -13.12
N SER A 91 3.31 5.05 -14.38
CA SER A 91 4.08 5.57 -15.51
C SER A 91 3.88 7.08 -15.66
N PRO A 92 4.77 7.79 -16.39
CA PRO A 92 4.64 9.23 -16.62
C PRO A 92 3.32 9.66 -17.29
N ASP A 93 2.67 8.78 -18.03
CA ASP A 93 1.36 9.01 -18.65
C ASP A 93 0.16 8.61 -17.75
N GLY A 94 0.42 8.29 -16.48
CA GLY A 94 -0.59 8.04 -15.46
C GLY A 94 -1.14 6.61 -15.41
N ARG A 95 -0.66 5.67 -16.23
CA ARG A 95 -1.08 4.27 -16.10
C ARG A 95 -0.49 3.64 -14.84
N ILE A 96 -1.30 2.82 -14.17
CA ILE A 96 -0.89 2.07 -12.98
C ILE A 96 -0.61 0.62 -13.40
N PHE A 97 0.59 0.14 -13.07
CA PHE A 97 1.01 -1.24 -13.21
C PHE A 97 1.06 -1.89 -11.83
N VAL A 98 0.48 -3.08 -11.69
CA VAL A 98 0.35 -3.78 -10.41
C VAL A 98 0.86 -5.20 -10.59
N ALA A 99 1.64 -5.69 -9.62
CA ALA A 99 1.97 -7.11 -9.47
C ALA A 99 0.94 -7.76 -8.54
N ASP A 100 0.35 -8.88 -8.96
CA ASP A 100 -0.73 -9.55 -8.23
C ASP A 100 -0.32 -10.95 -7.79
N TYR A 101 -0.07 -11.11 -6.49
CA TYR A 101 0.40 -12.37 -5.94
C TYR A 101 -0.58 -13.54 -6.13
N MET A 102 -1.88 -13.29 -6.28
CA MET A 102 -2.88 -14.34 -6.50
C MET A 102 -2.81 -14.87 -7.94
N HIS A 103 -2.55 -13.98 -8.90
CA HIS A 103 -2.71 -14.25 -10.34
C HIS A 103 -1.38 -14.39 -11.11
N GLY A 104 -0.23 -14.11 -10.48
CA GLY A 104 1.11 -14.31 -11.04
C GLY A 104 1.89 -13.02 -11.26
#